data_AF-A0A6D2W4K6-F1
#
_entry.id   AF-A0A6D2W4K6-F1
#
_cell.length_a   1.000
_cell.length_b   1.000
_cell.length_c   1.000
_cell.angle_alpha   90.00
_cell.angle_beta   90.00
_cell.angle_gamma   90.00
#
_symmetry.space_group_name_H-M   'P 1'
#
loop_
_entity.id
_entity.type
_entity.pdbx_description
1 polymer ?
#
loop_
_entity_poly.entity_id
_entity_poly.type
_entity_poly.pdbx_seq_one_letter_code
_entity_poly.pdbx_strand_id
1 'polypeptide(L)'
;MASATAPAAAVPTLASPLEQLRYLAEELRLLLPRVRVGEAQETTEEFNREMFWRRLNEAAVTVSREATTLTTVFSQLPLPSPQETQKFCEQVHAAIKTFIAVYYLLPKDQALRTMTLFPTTVSGLHASRCLRYQEITKLQLF
;
A
#
# COMPACT_ATOMS: atom_id res chain seq x y z
N MET A 1 -10.69 24.63 50.92
CA MET A 1 -9.86 23.51 50.43
C MET A 1 -10.59 22.85 49.26
N ALA A 2 -10.42 23.36 48.05
CA ALA A 2 -11.06 22.81 46.85
C ALA A 2 -10.04 21.94 46.12
N SER A 3 -10.24 20.62 46.10
CA SER A 3 -9.46 19.71 45.26
C SER A 3 -9.98 19.82 43.84
N ALA A 4 -9.18 20.43 42.97
CA ALA A 4 -9.39 20.40 41.54
C ALA A 4 -8.96 19.03 41.01
N THR A 5 -9.94 18.18 40.69
CA THR A 5 -9.71 16.92 39.98
C THR A 5 -9.33 17.26 38.54
N ALA A 6 -8.07 17.05 38.18
CA ALA A 6 -7.58 17.19 36.81
C ALA A 6 -8.31 16.20 35.89
N PRO A 7 -8.66 16.57 34.64
CA PRO A 7 -9.27 15.65 33.71
C PRO A 7 -8.23 14.59 33.31
N ALA A 8 -8.53 13.33 33.58
CA ALA A 8 -7.76 12.20 33.08
C ALA A 8 -7.67 12.32 31.56
N ALA A 9 -6.45 12.46 31.05
CA ALA A 9 -6.19 12.49 29.61
C ALA A 9 -6.84 11.25 28.99
N ALA A 10 -7.84 11.46 28.14
CA ALA A 10 -8.52 10.40 27.43
C ALA A 10 -7.46 9.65 26.60
N VAL A 11 -7.16 8.42 27.01
CA VAL A 11 -6.40 7.49 26.19
C VAL A 11 -7.13 7.43 24.85
N PRO A 12 -6.48 7.69 23.71
CA PRO A 12 -7.16 7.65 22.42
C PRO A 12 -7.71 6.23 22.25
N THR A 13 -9.02 6.09 22.37
CA THR A 13 -9.72 4.82 22.18
C THR A 13 -9.54 4.44 20.73
N LEU A 14 -8.74 3.40 20.48
CA LEU A 14 -8.57 2.87 19.12
C LEU A 14 -9.92 2.40 18.57
N ALA A 15 -10.18 2.74 17.31
CA ALA A 15 -11.39 2.32 16.62
C ALA A 15 -11.48 0.78 16.55
N SER A 16 -12.68 0.25 16.32
CA SER A 16 -12.87 -1.19 16.17
C SER A 16 -12.02 -1.74 15.01
N PRO A 17 -11.59 -3.01 15.03
CA PRO A 17 -10.76 -3.60 13.98
C PRO A 17 -11.30 -3.36 12.56
N LEU A 18 -12.61 -3.53 12.36
CA LEU A 18 -13.25 -3.33 11.06
C LEU A 18 -13.27 -1.86 10.65
N GLU A 19 -13.43 -0.95 11.60
CA GLU A 19 -13.45 0.50 11.33
C GLU A 19 -12.06 1.02 10.97
N GLN A 20 -11.00 0.48 11.60
CA GLN A 20 -9.62 0.75 11.18
C GLN A 20 -9.35 0.28 9.74
N LEU A 21 -9.87 -0.89 9.33
CA LEU A 21 -9.74 -1.36 7.95
C LEU A 21 -10.50 -0.46 6.95
N ARG A 22 -11.64 0.10 7.35
CA ARG A 22 -12.39 1.05 6.52
C ARG A 22 -11.59 2.33 6.31
N TYR A 23 -11.02 2.90 7.37
CA TYR A 23 -10.16 4.08 7.26
C TYR A 23 -8.92 3.81 6.39
N LEU A 24 -8.26 2.66 6.58
CA LEU A 24 -7.17 2.22 5.73
C LEU A 24 -7.60 2.21 4.25
N ALA A 25 -8.75 1.59 3.93
CA ALA A 25 -9.22 1.50 2.56
C ALA A 25 -9.58 2.88 1.95
N GLU A 26 -10.08 3.82 2.75
CA GLU A 26 -10.33 5.20 2.31
C GLU A 26 -9.03 5.96 2.05
N GLU A 27 -8.07 5.89 2.97
CA GLU A 27 -6.75 6.50 2.80
C GLU A 27 -6.04 5.99 1.54
N LEU A 28 -6.06 4.68 1.31
CA LEU A 28 -5.48 4.09 0.10
C LEU A 28 -6.16 4.56 -1.18
N ARG A 29 -7.48 4.74 -1.17
CA ARG A 29 -8.21 5.30 -2.32
C ARG A 29 -7.82 6.75 -2.59
N LEU A 30 -7.55 7.55 -1.56
CA LEU A 30 -7.09 8.93 -1.69
C LEU A 30 -5.67 9.04 -2.28
N LEU A 31 -4.86 7.98 -2.17
CA LEU A 31 -3.53 7.94 -2.80
C LEU A 31 -3.58 7.66 -4.31
N LEU A 32 -4.62 6.98 -4.81
CA LEU A 32 -4.72 6.60 -6.24
C LEU A 32 -4.63 7.79 -7.21
N PRO A 33 -5.35 8.91 -7.01
CA PRO A 33 -5.22 10.08 -7.89
C PRO A 33 -3.83 10.71 -7.82
N ARG A 34 -3.18 10.71 -6.64
CA ARG A 34 -1.85 11.33 -6.45
C ARG A 34 -0.76 10.59 -7.20
N VAL A 35 -0.80 9.25 -7.18
CA VAL A 35 0.13 8.40 -7.93
C VAL A 35 0.00 8.58 -9.45
N ARG A 36 -1.21 8.88 -9.94
CA ARG A 36 -1.47 9.15 -11.36
C ARG A 36 -0.90 10.48 -11.86
N VAL A 37 -0.83 11.48 -10.99
CA VAL A 37 -0.32 12.82 -11.33
C VAL A 37 1.21 12.90 -11.26
N GLY A 38 1.86 11.88 -10.70
CA GLY A 38 3.30 11.69 -10.56
C GLY A 38 4.19 12.82 -11.08
N GLU A 39 4.55 13.74 -10.18
CA GLU A 39 5.60 14.73 -10.43
C GLU A 39 6.95 14.02 -10.44
N ALA A 40 7.32 13.44 -11.58
CA ALA A 40 8.59 12.75 -11.67
C ALA A 40 9.76 13.74 -11.51
N GLN A 41 10.71 13.33 -10.68
CA GLN A 41 11.89 14.10 -10.35
C GLN A 41 12.82 14.15 -11.56
N GLU A 42 13.21 15.35 -11.98
CA GLU A 42 14.35 15.53 -12.89
C GLU A 42 15.59 15.09 -12.13
N THR A 43 16.09 13.90 -12.43
CA THR A 43 17.30 13.37 -11.80
C THR A 43 18.44 13.42 -12.81
N THR A 44 19.56 14.00 -12.38
CA THR A 44 20.81 14.09 -13.13
C THR A 44 21.62 12.80 -13.08
N GLU A 45 21.22 11.83 -12.25
CA GLU A 45 21.86 10.53 -12.10
C GLU A 45 21.41 9.53 -13.18
N GLU A 46 22.33 8.68 -13.60
CA GLU A 46 22.07 7.67 -14.63
C GLU A 46 21.06 6.62 -14.13
N PHE A 47 19.89 6.60 -14.77
CA PHE A 47 18.81 5.68 -14.40
C PHE A 47 19.19 4.22 -14.68
N ASN A 48 19.38 3.43 -13.61
CA ASN A 48 19.60 2.00 -13.71
C ASN A 48 18.27 1.24 -13.82
N ARG A 49 17.90 0.87 -15.05
CA ARG A 49 16.66 0.14 -15.36
C ARG A 49 16.55 -1.20 -14.64
N GLU A 50 17.63 -1.98 -14.57
CA GLU A 50 17.58 -3.30 -13.93
C GLU A 50 17.34 -3.18 -12.42
N MET A 51 18.07 -2.26 -11.78
CA MET A 51 17.90 -1.98 -10.35
C MET A 51 16.50 -1.44 -10.04
N PHE A 52 15.95 -0.58 -10.89
CA PHE A 52 14.58 -0.09 -10.76
C PHE A 52 13.57 -1.26 -10.76
N TRP A 53 13.60 -2.12 -11.78
CA TRP A 53 12.65 -3.25 -11.88
C TRP A 53 12.79 -4.23 -10.74
N ARG A 54 14.03 -4.48 -10.29
CA ARG A 54 14.30 -5.32 -9.12
C ARG A 54 13.63 -4.75 -7.87
N ARG A 55 13.90 -3.47 -7.55
CA ARG A 55 13.32 -2.79 -6.38
C ARG A 55 11.79 -2.70 -6.46
N LEU A 56 11.24 -2.46 -7.66
CA LEU A 56 9.80 -2.36 -7.85
C LEU A 56 9.12 -3.73 -7.62
N ASN A 57 9.74 -4.81 -8.11
CA ASN A 57 9.27 -6.18 -7.87
C ASN A 57 9.35 -6.55 -6.39
N GLU A 58 10.45 -6.23 -5.71
CA GLU A 58 10.61 -6.45 -4.27
C GLU A 58 9.52 -5.72 -3.48
N ALA A 59 9.28 -4.44 -3.77
CA ALA A 59 8.22 -3.66 -3.15
C ALA A 59 6.82 -4.25 -3.42
N ALA A 60 6.55 -4.70 -4.65
CA ALA A 60 5.29 -5.35 -5.02
C ALA A 60 5.08 -6.69 -4.28
N VAL A 61 6.14 -7.47 -4.07
CA VAL A 61 6.07 -8.72 -3.29
C VAL A 61 5.78 -8.41 -1.83
N THR A 62 6.37 -7.37 -1.26
CA THR A 62 6.09 -6.93 0.12
C THR A 62 4.63 -6.51 0.28
N VAL A 63 4.10 -5.67 -0.61
CA VAL A 63 2.67 -5.31 -0.61
C VAL A 63 1.79 -6.56 -0.68
N SER A 64 2.17 -7.56 -1.49
CA SER A 64 1.41 -8.82 -1.63
C SER A 64 1.36 -9.60 -0.33
N ARG A 65 2.50 -9.65 0.36
CA ARG A 65 2.66 -10.35 1.62
C ARG A 65 1.77 -9.69 2.66
N GLU A 66 1.82 -8.37 2.82
CA GLU A 66 1.00 -7.67 3.80
C GLU A 66 -0.51 -7.84 3.52
N ALA A 67 -0.92 -7.75 2.25
CA ALA A 67 -2.31 -8.00 1.87
C ALA A 67 -2.76 -9.44 2.17
N THR A 68 -1.89 -10.42 1.94
CA THR A 68 -2.15 -11.84 2.25
C THR A 68 -2.25 -12.06 3.75
N THR A 69 -1.34 -11.47 4.53
CA THR A 69 -1.35 -11.53 5.99
C THR A 69 -2.67 -10.95 6.53
N LEU A 70 -3.04 -9.75 6.10
CA LEU A 70 -4.27 -9.09 6.52
C LEU A 70 -5.50 -9.96 6.17
N THR A 71 -5.57 -10.47 4.94
CA THR A 71 -6.68 -11.36 4.52
C THR A 71 -6.75 -12.61 5.38
N THR A 72 -5.61 -13.25 5.64
CA THR A 72 -5.54 -14.51 6.42
C THR A 72 -5.97 -14.30 7.86
N VAL A 73 -5.51 -13.21 8.49
CA VAL A 73 -5.83 -12.87 9.88
C VAL A 73 -7.31 -12.53 10.03
N PHE A 74 -7.88 -11.72 9.13
CA PHE A 74 -9.29 -11.31 9.20
C PHE A 74 -10.28 -12.37 8.69
N SER A 75 -9.80 -13.47 8.09
CA SER A 75 -10.63 -14.62 7.70
C SER A 75 -10.87 -15.60 8.85
N GLN A 76 -10.21 -15.41 10.00
CA GLN A 76 -10.27 -16.31 11.15
C GLN A 76 -10.88 -15.60 12.37
N LEU A 77 -11.47 -16.41 13.28
CA LEU A 77 -11.92 -15.93 14.59
C LEU A 77 -11.03 -16.50 15.70
N PRO A 78 -10.77 -15.74 16.77
CA PRO A 78 -11.25 -14.37 17.02
C PRO A 78 -10.56 -13.33 16.12
N LEU A 79 -11.24 -12.21 15.85
CA LEU A 79 -10.65 -11.08 15.15
C LEU A 79 -9.46 -10.52 15.96
N PRO A 80 -8.45 -9.93 15.29
CA PRO A 80 -7.33 -9.30 15.97
C PRO A 80 -7.81 -8.17 16.88
N SER A 81 -7.06 -7.92 17.96
CA SER A 81 -7.32 -6.77 18.84
C SER A 81 -7.19 -5.44 18.07
N PRO A 82 -7.79 -4.34 18.56
CA PRO A 82 -7.61 -3.02 17.96
C PRO A 82 -6.13 -2.61 17.81
N GLN A 83 -5.28 -3.01 18.74
CA GLN A 83 -3.83 -2.73 18.72
C GLN A 83 -3.09 -3.54 17.66
N GLU A 84 -3.43 -4.83 17.50
CA GLU A 84 -2.88 -5.67 16.45
C GLU A 84 -3.33 -5.21 15.07
N THR A 85 -4.62 -4.84 14.95
CA THR A 85 -5.17 -4.28 13.72
C THR A 85 -4.44 -3.02 13.30
N GLN A 86 -4.16 -2.12 14.24
CA GLN A 86 -3.42 -0.90 13.95
C GLN A 86 -2.03 -1.22 13.38
N LYS A 87 -1.32 -2.20 13.95
CA LYS A 87 -0.02 -2.63 13.43
C LYS A 87 -0.11 -3.17 12.00
N PHE A 88 -1.15 -3.96 11.68
CA PHE A 88 -1.37 -4.41 10.31
C PHE A 88 -1.63 -3.23 9.35
N CYS A 89 -2.44 -2.26 9.77
CA CYS A 89 -2.67 -1.04 8.98
C CYS A 89 -1.38 -0.25 8.73
N GLU A 90 -0.54 -0.09 9.76
CA GLU A 90 0.76 0.58 9.66
C GLU A 90 1.72 -0.16 8.71
N GLN A 91 1.76 -1.49 8.76
CA GLN A 91 2.57 -2.33 7.87
C GLN A 91 2.13 -2.18 6.41
N VAL A 92 0.82 -2.23 6.13
CA VAL A 92 0.27 -2.02 4.79
C VAL A 92 0.62 -0.61 4.28
N HIS A 93 0.47 0.42 5.11
CA HIS A 93 0.88 1.78 4.77
C HIS A 93 2.37 1.89 4.45
N ALA A 94 3.24 1.28 5.25
CA ALA A 94 4.68 1.30 5.03
C ALA A 94 5.05 0.61 3.70
N ALA A 95 4.45 -0.55 3.42
CA ALA A 95 4.67 -1.27 2.17
C ALA A 95 4.23 -0.45 0.95
N ILE A 96 3.06 0.17 1.01
CA ILE A 96 2.52 0.99 -0.09
C ILE A 96 3.34 2.27 -0.29
N LYS A 97 3.74 2.95 0.79
CA LYS A 97 4.63 4.12 0.70
C LYS A 97 5.95 3.75 0.04
N THR A 98 6.53 2.61 0.38
CA THR A 98 7.76 2.10 -0.23
C THR A 98 7.56 1.83 -1.72
N PHE A 99 6.46 1.18 -2.09
CA PHE A 99 6.12 0.94 -3.49
C PHE A 99 5.97 2.23 -4.29
N ILE A 100 5.25 3.23 -3.76
CA ILE A 100 5.07 4.54 -4.38
C ILE A 100 6.41 5.27 -4.52
N ALA A 101 7.26 5.23 -3.48
CA ALA A 101 8.58 5.84 -3.52
C ALA A 101 9.43 5.26 -4.65
N VAL A 102 9.44 3.92 -4.82
CA VAL A 102 10.15 3.28 -5.93
C VAL A 102 9.52 3.64 -7.27
N TYR A 103 8.18 3.68 -7.37
CA TYR A 103 7.48 4.08 -8.59
C TYR A 103 7.88 5.48 -9.06
N TYR A 104 8.03 6.44 -8.13
CA TYR A 104 8.46 7.79 -8.44
C TYR A 104 9.95 7.94 -8.80
N LEU A 105 10.77 6.89 -8.67
CA LEU A 105 12.13 6.87 -9.21
C LEU A 105 12.16 6.69 -10.73
N LEU A 106 11.02 6.40 -11.38
CA LEU A 106 10.96 6.24 -12.84
C LEU A 106 11.06 7.62 -13.55
N PRO A 107 12.07 7.84 -14.41
CA PRO A 107 12.20 9.10 -15.14
C PRO A 107 11.09 9.30 -16.17
N LYS A 108 10.66 10.55 -16.37
CA LYS A 108 9.62 10.96 -17.35
C LYS A 108 9.86 10.43 -18.77
N ASP A 109 11.09 10.54 -19.28
CA ASP A 109 11.45 10.12 -20.63
C ASP A 109 11.34 8.60 -20.85
N GLN A 110 11.47 7.82 -19.77
CA GLN A 110 11.32 6.37 -19.79
C GLN A 110 9.88 5.94 -19.46
N ALA A 111 9.12 6.74 -18.71
CA ALA A 111 7.72 6.43 -18.39
C ALA A 111 6.86 6.26 -19.66
N LEU A 112 7.03 7.13 -20.66
CA LEU A 112 6.30 7.04 -21.94
C LEU A 112 6.68 5.81 -22.78
N ARG A 113 7.97 5.40 -22.76
CA ARG A 113 8.45 4.19 -23.48
C ARG A 113 8.13 2.89 -22.76
N THR A 114 8.02 2.92 -21.44
CA THR A 114 7.80 1.70 -20.67
C THR A 114 6.32 1.40 -20.47
N MET A 115 5.47 2.44 -20.35
CA MET A 115 4.02 2.31 -20.33
C MET A 115 3.47 1.79 -21.68
N THR A 116 4.21 1.99 -22.78
CA THR A 116 3.97 1.36 -24.09
C THR A 116 4.54 -0.06 -24.23
N LEU A 117 5.46 -0.50 -23.36
CA LEU A 117 6.06 -1.86 -23.38
C LEU A 117 5.49 -2.82 -22.31
N PHE A 118 4.62 -2.34 -21.42
CA PHE A 118 3.82 -3.21 -20.55
C PHE A 118 2.90 -4.21 -21.28
N PRO A 119 2.51 -4.04 -22.57
CA PRO A 119 1.89 -5.10 -23.34
C PRO A 119 2.93 -5.73 -24.28
N THR A 120 3.46 -6.90 -23.93
CA THR A 120 3.64 -8.08 -24.84
C THR A 120 4.70 -9.08 -24.40
N THR A 121 5.79 -8.70 -23.72
CA THR A 121 6.90 -9.66 -23.48
C THR A 121 6.95 -10.24 -22.06
N VAL A 122 6.31 -9.60 -21.08
CA VAL A 122 6.21 -10.09 -19.67
C VAL A 122 4.79 -10.59 -19.36
N SER A 123 3.94 -10.72 -20.39
CA SER A 123 2.49 -10.97 -20.28
C SER A 123 2.10 -12.43 -20.02
N GLY A 124 3.02 -13.40 -20.06
CA GLY A 124 2.68 -14.81 -19.85
C GLY A 124 2.53 -15.24 -18.39
N LEU A 125 3.41 -14.78 -17.50
CA LEU A 125 3.47 -15.26 -16.10
C LEU A 125 3.08 -14.20 -15.05
N HIS A 126 3.29 -12.91 -15.33
CA HIS A 126 2.97 -11.83 -14.39
C HIS A 126 1.57 -11.26 -14.57
N ALA A 127 0.97 -11.34 -15.76
CA ALA A 127 -0.41 -10.90 -15.97
C ALA A 127 -1.41 -11.73 -15.12
N SER A 128 -1.16 -13.02 -14.89
CA SER A 128 -1.97 -13.85 -13.99
C SER A 128 -1.82 -13.50 -12.50
N ARG A 129 -0.76 -12.77 -12.13
CA ARG A 129 -0.57 -12.23 -10.76
C ARG A 129 -1.09 -10.79 -10.64
N CYS A 130 -0.91 -9.94 -11.66
CA CYS A 130 -1.48 -8.59 -11.71
C CYS A 130 -3.01 -8.59 -11.88
N LEU A 131 -3.56 -9.49 -12.70
CA LEU A 131 -5.02 -9.68 -12.78
C LEU A 131 -5.56 -10.24 -11.47
N ARG A 132 -4.80 -11.06 -10.74
CA ARG A 132 -5.15 -11.42 -9.36
C ARG A 132 -5.11 -10.22 -8.42
N TYR A 133 -4.19 -9.28 -8.58
CA TYR A 133 -4.17 -8.04 -7.80
C TYR A 133 -5.35 -7.11 -8.11
N GLN A 134 -5.71 -6.98 -9.39
CA GLN A 134 -6.87 -6.20 -9.81
C GLN A 134 -8.19 -6.89 -9.41
N GLU A 135 -8.23 -8.23 -9.39
CA GLU A 135 -9.32 -9.02 -8.82
C GLU A 135 -9.34 -8.94 -7.29
N ILE A 136 -8.21 -8.87 -6.58
CA ILE A 136 -8.17 -8.60 -5.13
C ILE A 136 -8.69 -7.19 -4.82
N THR A 137 -8.48 -6.23 -5.72
CA THR A 137 -9.08 -4.88 -5.60
C THR A 137 -10.56 -4.86 -5.97
N LYS A 138 -11.07 -5.90 -6.66
CA LYS A 138 -12.48 -6.09 -7.05
C LYS A 138 -13.25 -7.09 -6.16
N LEU A 139 -12.55 -7.92 -5.38
CA LEU A 139 -13.12 -8.73 -4.32
C LEU A 139 -13.52 -7.78 -3.19
N GLN A 140 -14.67 -7.17 -3.39
CA GLN A 140 -15.75 -7.03 -2.40
C GLN A 140 -15.25 -7.25 -0.96
N LEU A 141 -14.46 -6.32 -0.44
CA LEU A 141 -14.39 -6.09 0.98
C LEU A 141 -15.72 -5.42 1.32
N PHE A 142 -16.57 -6.20 2.00
CA PHE A 142 -17.74 -5.73 2.74
C PHE A 142 -17.52 -4.36 3.38
#